data_AF-A0A7V9SEX4-F1
#
_entry.id   AF-A0A7V9SEX4-F1
#
_cell.length_a   1.000
_cell.length_b   1.000
_cell.length_c   1.000
_cell.angle_alpha   90.00
_cell.angle_beta   90.00
_cell.angle_gamma   90.00
#
_symmetry.space_group_name_H-M   'P 1'
#
loop_
_entity.id
_entity.type
_entity.pdbx_description
1 polymer ?
#
loop_
_entity_poly.entity_id
_entity_poly.type
_entity_poly.pdbx_seq_one_letter_code
_entity_poly.pdbx_strand_id
1 'polypeptide(L)'
;MGYLLGAPPPGTGAGRMTEASPILRRWVAVNRVDQQPAYLDSIVGFAIDSPRVGDRTYGQGVEINGWVLAHEPSLQGVRTVFNGVAGAIHRLDVRRPDVAADYDAVAHAEDAGFSFWVPFGDSEGAWHIAVDAVLAGGVVVQLAELRGTTGSEERIVPPGLRQLLAPDFVIIGAQRGGTTSLHTYLSAHPQIQTAPTKELHYFTDRFARGRDWYLGQFPRDLPAGTLTGEASPYALFHPLAPRRLHETAPEAKLIVLLRNPIDRAYSHYLLERARGDEPFDFSSALDAEAVRLAGEEAALMANPDYHSDPHKHFSYVARGDYASQLERWFALFPSRQLLILRSEDFYARTAGSLARVEAFLEIAPGTDVPYVAHNRSDGPALAPAMRDRLGEHFAPRNARLAELLGWDPGWD
;
A
#
# COMPACT_ATOMS: atom_id res chain seq x y z
N MET A 1 8.09 -39.91 51.03
CA MET A 1 7.00 -40.11 50.05
C MET A 1 6.46 -38.73 49.70
N GLY A 2 6.81 -38.08 48.57
CA GLY A 2 6.48 -38.44 47.17
C GLY A 2 5.11 -37.82 46.84
N TYR A 3 4.88 -36.95 45.84
CA TYR A 3 5.50 -36.73 44.53
C TYR A 3 5.28 -35.28 44.04
N LEU A 4 6.26 -34.74 43.31
CA LEU A 4 6.13 -33.72 42.26
C LEU A 4 5.29 -34.26 41.09
N LEU A 5 4.48 -33.42 40.41
CA LEU A 5 3.98 -33.51 39.03
C LEU A 5 3.00 -32.32 38.81
N GLY A 6 3.08 -31.42 37.84
CA GLY A 6 4.02 -31.19 36.74
C GLY A 6 3.67 -29.84 36.10
N ALA A 7 4.64 -28.91 36.08
CA ALA A 7 4.59 -27.76 35.19
C ALA A 7 4.75 -28.25 33.74
N PRO A 8 4.05 -27.65 32.76
CA PRO A 8 4.28 -27.96 31.36
C PRO A 8 5.73 -27.64 30.97
N PRO A 9 6.31 -28.39 30.01
CA PRO A 9 7.72 -28.28 29.67
C PRO A 9 8.03 -26.90 29.07
N PRO A 10 9.14 -26.24 29.45
CA PRO A 10 9.68 -25.15 28.68
C PRO A 10 10.38 -25.72 27.46
N GLY A 11 9.79 -25.54 26.28
CA GLY A 11 10.51 -25.65 25.01
C GLY A 11 9.88 -26.56 23.97
N THR A 12 9.28 -25.92 22.98
CA THR A 12 9.65 -26.20 21.58
C THR A 12 10.01 -24.88 20.92
N GLY A 13 11.30 -24.52 21.02
CA GLY A 13 12.00 -23.91 19.91
C GLY A 13 11.93 -22.39 19.72
N ALA A 14 12.06 -21.58 20.77
CA ALA A 14 12.86 -20.37 20.58
C ALA A 14 14.32 -20.86 20.48
N GLY A 15 14.75 -21.19 19.26
CA GLY A 15 16.16 -21.49 19.02
C GLY A 15 16.97 -20.30 19.52
N ARG A 16 17.64 -20.46 20.66
CA ARG A 16 18.80 -19.63 20.96
C ARG A 16 19.77 -19.93 19.83
N MET A 17 19.83 -19.06 18.82
CA MET A 17 20.95 -19.02 17.89
C MET A 17 22.18 -18.60 18.70
N THR A 18 22.80 -19.59 19.35
CA THR A 18 24.19 -19.54 19.75
C THR A 18 24.99 -19.71 18.46
N GLU A 19 25.75 -18.67 18.10
CA GLU A 19 26.45 -18.43 16.83
C GLU A 19 25.59 -17.74 15.75
N ALA A 20 26.11 -16.63 15.22
CA ALA A 20 25.50 -15.87 14.15
C ALA A 20 25.62 -16.68 12.85
N SER A 21 24.56 -17.41 12.48
CA SER A 21 24.50 -18.10 11.19
C SER A 21 24.58 -17.07 10.06
N PRO A 22 25.49 -17.21 9.09
CA PRO A 22 25.56 -16.33 7.94
C PRO A 22 24.26 -16.43 7.13
N ILE A 23 23.64 -15.29 6.83
CA ILE A 23 22.50 -15.22 5.93
C ILE A 23 23.03 -14.79 4.57
N LEU A 24 22.72 -15.57 3.54
CA LEU A 24 23.05 -15.21 2.17
C LEU A 24 22.14 -14.05 1.73
N ARG A 25 22.72 -12.88 1.52
CA ARG A 25 22.00 -11.67 1.14
C ARG A 25 22.25 -11.34 -0.31
N ARG A 26 21.17 -11.26 -1.09
CA ARG A 26 21.24 -10.84 -2.49
C ARG A 26 21.32 -9.34 -2.63
N TRP A 27 22.10 -8.90 -3.61
CA TRP A 27 22.22 -7.52 -4.01
C TRP A 27 22.14 -7.39 -5.53
N VAL A 28 21.69 -6.23 -5.96
CA VAL A 28 21.65 -5.80 -7.36
C VAL A 28 22.46 -4.52 -7.46
N ALA A 29 23.40 -4.45 -8.39
CA ALA A 29 24.18 -3.25 -8.68
C ALA A 29 23.91 -2.77 -10.10
N VAL A 30 23.70 -1.46 -10.26
CA VAL A 30 23.50 -0.79 -11.55
C VAL A 30 24.84 -0.27 -12.03
N ASN A 31 25.39 -0.92 -13.06
CA ASN A 31 26.72 -0.60 -13.58
C ASN A 31 26.66 0.47 -14.68
N ARG A 32 25.55 0.57 -15.43
CA ARG A 32 25.40 1.53 -16.53
C ARG A 32 23.92 1.86 -16.78
N VAL A 33 23.66 3.11 -17.15
CA VAL A 33 22.36 3.61 -17.65
C VAL A 33 22.66 4.46 -18.88
N ASP A 34 22.36 3.94 -20.06
CA ASP A 34 22.53 4.63 -21.33
C ASP A 34 21.17 5.11 -21.84
N GLN A 35 20.97 6.42 -21.88
CA GLN A 35 19.74 7.00 -22.41
C GLN A 35 19.93 7.34 -23.89
N GLN A 36 18.93 6.98 -24.71
CA GLN A 36 18.88 7.39 -26.10
C GLN A 36 18.70 8.92 -26.20
N PRO A 37 19.14 9.56 -27.28
CA PRO A 37 18.92 10.99 -27.46
C PRO A 37 17.42 11.32 -27.38
N ALA A 38 17.06 12.35 -26.60
CA ALA A 38 15.68 12.75 -26.34
C ALA A 38 14.92 13.30 -27.58
N TYR A 39 15.59 13.43 -28.73
CA TYR A 39 15.05 14.00 -29.97
C TYR A 39 14.80 12.93 -31.02
N LEU A 40 14.01 11.92 -30.68
CA LEU A 40 13.47 10.99 -31.66
C LEU A 40 12.19 11.60 -32.22
N ASP A 41 11.92 11.47 -33.52
CA ASP A 41 10.82 12.17 -34.21
C ASP A 41 9.44 12.07 -33.50
N SER A 42 9.23 11.02 -32.70
CA SER A 42 7.99 10.77 -31.94
C SER A 42 8.06 11.07 -30.43
N ILE A 43 9.25 11.28 -29.85
CA ILE A 43 9.46 11.53 -28.41
C ILE A 43 9.86 12.98 -28.19
N VAL A 44 9.12 13.68 -27.32
CA VAL A 44 9.37 15.09 -26.95
C VAL A 44 10.51 15.19 -25.95
N GLY A 45 10.55 14.24 -25.01
CA GLY A 45 11.50 14.20 -23.92
C GLY A 45 11.21 13.03 -23.01
N PHE A 46 12.24 12.56 -22.30
CA PHE A 46 12.09 11.55 -21.26
C PHE A 46 13.27 11.64 -20.29
N ALA A 47 13.13 11.01 -19.13
CA ALA A 47 14.26 10.73 -18.26
C ALA A 47 14.08 9.41 -17.48
N ILE A 48 15.20 8.80 -17.11
CA ILE A 48 15.27 7.76 -16.07
C ILE A 48 15.77 8.42 -14.78
N ASP A 49 14.88 8.60 -13.81
CA ASP A 49 15.20 9.23 -12.52
C ASP A 49 15.95 8.28 -11.58
N SER A 50 15.59 6.99 -11.67
CA SER A 50 16.15 5.87 -10.91
C SER A 50 16.03 4.59 -11.72
N PRO A 51 16.97 3.63 -11.60
CA PRO A 51 18.19 3.68 -10.80
C PRO A 51 19.27 4.56 -11.44
N ARG A 52 20.26 4.97 -10.63
CA ARG A 52 21.45 5.72 -11.07
C ARG A 52 22.66 4.78 -11.17
N VAL A 53 23.64 5.18 -11.98
CA VAL A 53 24.91 4.46 -12.10
C VAL A 53 25.60 4.43 -10.74
N GLY A 54 25.99 3.23 -10.30
CA GLY A 54 26.60 2.99 -8.98
C GLY A 54 25.60 2.64 -7.89
N ASP A 55 24.30 2.74 -8.14
CA ASP A 55 23.29 2.29 -7.18
C ASP A 55 23.46 0.80 -6.90
N ARG A 56 23.48 0.45 -5.61
CA ARG A 56 23.45 -0.94 -5.14
C ARG A 56 22.30 -1.10 -4.16
N THR A 57 21.33 -1.92 -4.53
CA THR A 57 20.19 -2.25 -3.70
C THR A 57 20.32 -3.67 -3.18
N TYR A 58 19.77 -3.92 -2.00
CA TYR A 58 19.65 -5.27 -1.46
C TYR A 58 18.24 -5.77 -1.69
N GLY A 59 18.11 -6.96 -2.27
CA GLY A 59 16.85 -7.50 -2.76
C GLY A 59 17.04 -8.30 -4.04
N GLN A 60 15.94 -8.71 -4.67
CA GLN A 60 15.93 -9.49 -5.91
C GLN A 60 15.41 -8.70 -7.11
N GLY A 61 15.61 -7.38 -7.14
CA GLY A 61 15.09 -6.56 -8.23
C GLY A 61 15.58 -5.12 -8.18
N VAL A 62 15.18 -4.36 -9.19
CA VAL A 62 15.42 -2.93 -9.29
C VAL A 62 14.13 -2.21 -9.66
N GLU A 63 13.89 -1.08 -9.02
CA GLU A 63 12.79 -0.19 -9.38
C GLU A 63 13.30 0.82 -10.41
N ILE A 64 12.59 0.92 -11.52
CA ILE A 64 12.88 1.87 -12.58
C ILE A 64 11.76 2.92 -12.57
N ASN A 65 12.16 4.16 -12.34
CA ASN A 65 11.26 5.32 -12.26
C ASN A 65 11.72 6.36 -13.27
N GLY A 66 10.77 7.03 -13.89
CA GLY A 66 11.07 8.05 -14.89
C GLY A 66 9.81 8.74 -15.41
N TRP A 67 9.96 9.44 -16.52
CA TRP A 67 8.88 10.08 -17.25
C TRP A 67 9.16 10.07 -18.75
N VAL A 68 8.11 10.14 -19.57
CA VAL A 68 8.23 10.23 -21.03
C VAL A 68 7.07 11.01 -21.64
N LEU A 69 7.40 11.84 -22.63
CA LEU A 69 6.48 12.68 -23.39
C LEU A 69 6.59 12.32 -24.88
N ALA A 70 5.46 12.26 -25.58
CA ALA A 70 5.39 11.94 -27.01
C ALA A 70 4.47 12.92 -27.74
N HIS A 71 4.71 13.16 -29.03
CA HIS A 71 3.85 14.00 -29.87
C HIS A 71 2.75 13.16 -30.52
N GLU A 72 3.10 12.42 -31.58
CA GLU A 72 2.27 11.45 -32.28
C GLU A 72 3.18 10.35 -32.88
N PRO A 73 2.75 9.08 -32.97
CA PRO A 73 1.48 8.56 -32.44
C PRO A 73 1.40 8.68 -30.92
N SER A 74 0.19 8.86 -30.39
CA SER A 74 0.00 9.00 -28.94
C SER A 74 0.60 7.84 -28.14
N LEU A 75 1.13 8.17 -26.97
CA LEU A 75 1.80 7.21 -26.10
C LEU A 75 0.78 6.26 -25.46
N GLN A 76 1.01 4.95 -25.58
CA GLN A 76 0.21 3.92 -24.88
C GLN A 76 0.80 3.57 -23.51
N GLY A 77 2.11 3.68 -23.35
CA GLY A 77 2.79 3.39 -22.10
C GLY A 77 4.27 3.06 -22.27
N VAL A 78 4.86 2.49 -21.23
CA VAL A 78 6.25 2.06 -21.18
C VAL A 78 6.31 0.58 -20.82
N ARG A 79 7.29 -0.15 -21.36
CA ARG A 79 7.58 -1.52 -20.94
C ARG A 79 9.06 -1.72 -20.74
N THR A 80 9.41 -2.80 -20.04
CA THR A 80 10.78 -3.30 -19.99
C THR A 80 10.97 -4.49 -20.88
N VAL A 81 12.16 -4.62 -21.46
CA VAL A 81 12.64 -5.85 -22.06
C VAL A 81 13.79 -6.37 -21.19
N PHE A 82 13.50 -7.36 -20.34
CA PHE A 82 14.48 -7.94 -19.43
C PHE A 82 15.05 -9.22 -20.06
N ASN A 83 16.37 -9.24 -20.28
CA ASN A 83 17.09 -10.35 -20.93
C ASN A 83 16.42 -10.82 -22.25
N GLY A 84 15.91 -9.86 -23.03
CA GLY A 84 15.25 -10.12 -24.32
C GLY A 84 13.76 -10.47 -24.24
N VAL A 85 13.18 -10.59 -23.05
CA VAL A 85 11.75 -10.87 -22.85
C VAL A 85 11.01 -9.56 -22.56
N ALA A 86 10.07 -9.21 -23.43
CA ALA A 86 9.22 -8.03 -23.24
C ALA A 86 8.19 -8.28 -22.13
N GLY A 87 8.13 -7.35 -21.18
CA GLY A 87 7.11 -7.30 -20.14
C GLY A 87 5.80 -6.67 -20.63
N ALA A 88 4.85 -6.54 -19.71
CA ALA A 88 3.59 -5.84 -19.95
C ALA A 88 3.82 -4.36 -20.25
N ILE A 89 2.87 -3.75 -20.97
CA ILE A 89 2.83 -2.31 -21.17
C ILE A 89 2.22 -1.68 -19.93
N HIS A 90 2.98 -0.84 -19.25
CA HIS A 90 2.56 -0.08 -18.09
C HIS A 90 2.07 1.29 -18.54
N ARG A 91 0.89 1.69 -18.05
CA ARG A 91 0.40 3.06 -18.23
C ARG A 91 1.26 4.02 -17.43
N LEU A 92 1.24 5.27 -17.86
CA LEU A 92 1.82 6.36 -17.08
C LEU A 92 0.79 6.77 -16.03
N ASP A 93 1.12 6.54 -14.76
CA ASP A 93 0.21 6.70 -13.62
C ASP A 93 0.87 7.45 -12.45
N VAL A 94 2.10 7.96 -12.67
CA VAL A 94 2.82 8.76 -11.68
C VAL A 94 2.73 10.22 -12.08
N ARG A 95 2.12 11.04 -11.20
CA ARG A 95 2.00 12.48 -11.46
C ARG A 95 3.35 13.19 -11.37
N ARG A 96 3.59 14.09 -12.32
CA ARG A 96 4.81 14.87 -12.55
C ARG A 96 4.49 16.35 -12.78
N PRO A 97 4.05 17.07 -11.72
CA PRO A 97 3.79 18.51 -11.83
C PRO A 97 5.07 19.31 -12.14
N ASP A 98 6.25 18.78 -11.79
CA ASP A 98 7.55 19.30 -12.17
C ASP A 98 7.75 19.24 -13.69
N VAL A 99 7.42 18.11 -14.33
CA VAL A 99 7.49 17.96 -15.79
C VAL A 99 6.43 18.82 -16.48
N ALA A 100 5.22 18.88 -15.94
CA ALA A 100 4.17 19.75 -16.47
C ALA A 100 4.54 21.24 -16.46
N ALA A 101 5.29 21.69 -15.43
CA ALA A 101 5.76 23.06 -15.35
C ALA A 101 6.80 23.40 -16.44
N ASP A 102 7.64 22.43 -16.81
CA ASP A 102 8.67 22.58 -17.84
C ASP A 102 8.13 22.34 -19.27
N TYR A 103 7.02 21.59 -19.40
CA TYR A 103 6.41 21.17 -20.67
C TYR A 103 4.91 21.51 -20.73
N ASP A 104 4.55 22.76 -20.48
CA ASP A 104 3.16 23.24 -20.40
C ASP A 104 2.32 23.02 -21.68
N ALA A 105 2.98 22.95 -22.84
CA ALA A 105 2.35 22.69 -24.13
C ALA A 105 1.97 21.21 -24.36
N VAL A 106 2.43 20.28 -23.52
CA VAL A 106 2.16 18.84 -23.66
C VAL A 106 1.04 18.44 -22.71
N ALA A 107 -0.14 18.14 -23.28
CA ALA A 107 -1.38 17.95 -22.52
C ALA A 107 -1.30 16.85 -21.45
N HIS A 108 -0.50 15.80 -21.65
CA HIS A 108 -0.33 14.69 -20.71
C HIS A 108 0.92 14.80 -19.83
N ALA A 109 1.58 15.97 -19.77
CA ALA A 109 2.82 16.13 -19.03
C ALA A 109 2.67 15.90 -17.52
N GLU A 110 1.52 16.27 -16.94
CA GLU A 110 1.28 16.03 -15.51
C GLU A 110 1.17 14.54 -15.18
N ASP A 111 0.74 13.68 -16.10
CA ASP A 111 0.60 12.24 -15.87
C ASP A 111 1.70 11.44 -16.57
N ALA A 112 2.82 12.09 -16.91
CA ALA A 112 3.86 11.51 -17.76
C ALA A 112 4.79 10.49 -17.07
N GLY A 113 4.64 10.29 -15.76
CA GLY A 113 5.56 9.48 -14.97
C GLY A 113 5.23 7.99 -14.98
N PHE A 114 6.25 7.16 -14.82
CA PHE A 114 6.13 5.71 -14.65
C PHE A 114 6.99 5.21 -13.49
N SER A 115 6.57 4.07 -12.91
CA SER A 115 7.30 3.34 -11.88
C SER A 115 7.00 1.85 -11.99
N PHE A 116 8.01 1.03 -12.28
CA PHE A 116 7.85 -0.42 -12.27
C PHE A 116 9.05 -1.15 -11.66
N TRP A 117 8.76 -2.31 -11.09
CA TRP A 117 9.73 -3.20 -10.46
C TRP A 117 10.12 -4.31 -11.43
N VAL A 118 11.42 -4.49 -11.65
CA VAL A 118 11.96 -5.60 -12.45
C VAL A 118 12.58 -6.63 -11.51
N PRO A 119 11.98 -7.83 -11.35
CA PRO A 119 12.55 -8.90 -10.55
C PRO A 119 13.63 -9.67 -11.32
N PHE A 120 14.77 -9.93 -10.67
CA PHE A 120 15.85 -10.81 -11.15
C PHE A 120 15.73 -12.24 -10.60
N GLY A 121 14.88 -12.43 -9.59
CA GLY A 121 14.70 -13.69 -8.89
C GLY A 121 16.00 -14.21 -8.26
N ASP A 122 16.21 -15.52 -8.36
CA ASP A 122 17.36 -16.18 -7.76
C ASP A 122 18.63 -16.19 -8.64
N SER A 123 18.62 -15.54 -9.80
CA SER A 123 19.75 -15.54 -10.74
C SER A 123 20.90 -14.63 -10.28
N GLU A 124 22.13 -15.13 -10.36
CA GLU A 124 23.35 -14.34 -10.18
C GLU A 124 24.01 -14.06 -11.54
N GLY A 125 24.67 -12.91 -11.65
CA GLY A 125 25.44 -12.55 -12.84
C GLY A 125 24.99 -11.24 -13.50
N ALA A 126 25.42 -11.05 -14.73
CA ALA A 126 25.11 -9.84 -15.48
C ALA A 126 23.65 -9.83 -15.94
N TRP A 127 23.02 -8.65 -15.89
CA TRP A 127 21.67 -8.44 -16.38
C TRP A 127 21.60 -7.25 -17.34
N HIS A 128 20.60 -7.30 -18.22
CA HIS A 128 20.31 -6.25 -19.18
C HIS A 128 18.81 -5.96 -19.24
N ILE A 129 18.46 -4.68 -19.15
CA ILE A 129 17.08 -4.19 -19.26
C ILE A 129 17.06 -3.08 -20.30
N ALA A 130 16.22 -3.20 -21.34
CA ALA A 130 15.83 -2.06 -22.16
C ALA A 130 14.51 -1.48 -21.65
N VAL A 131 14.37 -0.16 -21.71
CA VAL A 131 13.13 0.57 -21.42
C VAL A 131 12.60 1.11 -22.74
N ASP A 132 11.38 0.72 -23.09
CA ASP A 132 10.73 1.01 -24.36
C ASP A 132 9.48 1.87 -24.12
N ALA A 133 9.35 2.98 -24.85
CA ALA A 133 8.06 3.64 -25.06
C ALA A 133 7.27 2.88 -26.12
N VAL A 134 5.98 2.63 -25.85
CA VAL A 134 5.07 2.01 -26.80
C VAL A 134 4.04 3.04 -27.23
N LEU A 135 4.05 3.38 -28.52
CA LEU A 135 3.16 4.36 -29.14
C LEU A 135 1.99 3.65 -29.83
N ALA A 136 0.97 4.42 -30.18
CA ALA A 136 -0.17 3.94 -30.94
C ALA A 136 0.26 3.30 -32.27
N GLY A 137 -0.46 2.25 -32.68
CA GLY A 137 -0.09 1.43 -33.83
C GLY A 137 1.03 0.42 -33.56
N GLY A 138 1.48 0.26 -32.31
CA GLY A 138 2.49 -0.73 -31.92
C GLY A 138 3.92 -0.30 -32.22
N VAL A 139 4.14 0.99 -32.51
CA VAL A 139 5.48 1.55 -32.71
C VAL A 139 6.21 1.55 -31.37
N VAL A 140 7.42 0.99 -31.36
CA VAL A 140 8.26 0.89 -30.16
C VAL A 140 9.48 1.77 -30.33
N VAL A 141 9.71 2.64 -29.35
CA VAL A 141 10.88 3.51 -29.30
C VAL A 141 11.68 3.18 -28.05
N GLN A 142 12.90 2.67 -28.21
CA GLN A 142 13.77 2.41 -27.07
C GLN A 142 14.21 3.75 -26.47
N LEU A 143 13.99 3.90 -25.16
CA LEU A 143 14.37 5.09 -24.39
C LEU A 143 15.74 4.91 -23.73
N ALA A 144 15.99 3.76 -23.12
CA ALA A 144 17.24 3.54 -22.38
C ALA A 144 17.64 2.07 -22.31
N GLU A 145 18.94 1.82 -22.13
CA GLU A 145 19.51 0.53 -21.73
C GLU A 145 20.12 0.63 -20.33
N LEU A 146 19.76 -0.30 -19.45
CA LEU A 146 20.32 -0.46 -18.12
C LEU A 146 21.08 -1.78 -18.06
N ARG A 147 22.28 -1.74 -17.49
CA ARG A 147 23.14 -2.92 -17.29
C ARG A 147 23.60 -2.98 -15.86
N GLY A 148 23.71 -4.19 -15.35
CA GLY A 148 24.24 -4.37 -14.03
C GLY A 148 24.60 -5.81 -13.71
N THR A 149 24.80 -6.05 -12.43
CA THR A 149 25.13 -7.36 -11.88
C THR A 149 24.26 -7.67 -10.67
N THR A 150 23.91 -8.94 -10.51
CA THR A 150 23.39 -9.50 -9.26
C THR A 150 24.44 -10.39 -8.64
N GLY A 151 24.43 -10.47 -7.31
CA GLY A 151 25.24 -11.40 -6.57
C GLY A 151 24.71 -11.58 -5.17
N SER A 152 25.42 -12.39 -4.40
CA SER A 152 25.14 -12.56 -2.99
C SER A 152 26.37 -12.29 -2.14
N GLU A 153 26.13 -11.91 -0.89
CA GLU A 153 27.18 -11.81 0.11
C GLU A 153 26.67 -12.40 1.42
N GLU A 154 27.56 -13.07 2.15
CA GLU A 154 27.24 -13.50 3.51
C GLU A 154 27.15 -12.27 4.41
N ARG A 155 25.99 -12.12 5.05
CA ARG A 155 25.79 -11.13 6.09
C ARG A 155 25.79 -11.82 7.44
N ILE A 156 26.76 -11.46 8.27
CA ILE A 156 26.70 -11.72 9.71
C ILE A 156 25.71 -10.72 10.29
N VAL A 157 24.60 -11.20 10.83
CA VAL A 157 23.65 -10.36 11.56
C VAL A 157 24.24 -10.08 12.94
N PRO A 158 24.53 -8.80 13.29
CA PRO A 158 24.96 -8.46 14.63
C PRO A 158 23.98 -9.03 15.68
N PRO A 159 24.48 -9.57 16.80
CA PRO A 159 23.62 -9.97 17.91
C PRO A 159 22.68 -8.81 18.30
N GLY A 160 21.39 -9.11 18.43
CA GLY A 160 20.37 -8.11 18.80
C GLY A 160 19.64 -7.46 17.63
N LEU A 161 19.85 -7.85 16.38
CA LEU A 161 18.98 -7.49 15.26
C LEU A 161 18.05 -8.65 14.87
N ARG A 162 16.81 -8.32 14.45
CA ARG A 162 15.83 -9.27 13.92
C ARG A 162 15.79 -9.21 12.39
N GLN A 163 15.77 -10.37 11.73
CA GLN A 163 15.47 -10.45 10.30
C GLN A 163 13.98 -10.20 10.06
N LEU A 164 13.67 -9.29 9.14
CA LEU A 164 12.29 -9.06 8.72
C LEU A 164 11.86 -10.11 7.68
N LEU A 165 10.88 -10.94 8.05
CA LEU A 165 10.26 -11.90 7.14
C LEU A 165 8.88 -11.41 6.67
N ALA A 166 8.18 -10.65 7.49
CA ALA A 166 6.87 -10.08 7.24
C ALA A 166 6.64 -8.91 8.22
N PRO A 167 5.76 -7.94 7.92
CA PRO A 167 5.37 -6.92 8.90
C PRO A 167 4.69 -7.55 10.11
N ASP A 168 4.90 -6.97 11.29
CA ASP A 168 4.25 -7.42 12.54
C ASP A 168 2.80 -6.94 12.62
N PHE A 169 2.51 -5.80 11.99
CA PHE A 169 1.16 -5.26 11.93
C PHE A 169 0.86 -4.52 10.62
N VAL A 170 -0.43 -4.44 10.28
CA VAL A 170 -0.92 -3.65 9.14
C VAL A 170 -2.18 -2.89 9.56
N ILE A 171 -2.17 -1.57 9.36
CA ILE A 171 -3.38 -0.74 9.48
C ILE A 171 -4.13 -0.84 8.15
N ILE A 172 -5.10 -1.76 8.08
CA ILE A 172 -5.77 -2.14 6.82
C ILE A 172 -6.92 -1.20 6.45
N GLY A 173 -7.40 -0.36 7.38
CA GLY A 173 -8.53 0.52 7.11
C GLY A 173 -9.06 1.26 8.32
N ALA A 174 -10.17 1.99 8.18
CA ALA A 174 -10.82 2.32 6.92
C ALA A 174 -10.23 3.60 6.30
N GLN A 175 -10.29 3.74 4.98
CA GLN A 175 -9.99 5.00 4.31
C GLN A 175 -10.88 6.11 4.88
N ARG A 176 -10.29 7.27 5.21
CA ARG A 176 -10.94 8.39 5.92
C ARG A 176 -11.37 8.09 7.37
N GLY A 177 -10.86 7.02 7.98
CA GLY A 177 -11.06 6.66 9.40
C GLY A 177 -9.95 7.16 10.36
N GLY A 178 -8.99 7.96 9.89
CA GLY A 178 -7.91 8.46 10.76
C GLY A 178 -6.66 7.58 10.85
N THR A 179 -6.50 6.65 9.90
CA THR A 179 -5.31 5.78 9.78
C THR A 179 -4.00 6.56 9.67
N THR A 180 -3.99 7.76 9.06
CA THR A 180 -2.80 8.63 9.04
C THR A 180 -2.39 9.04 10.43
N SER A 181 -3.33 9.53 11.25
CA SER A 181 -3.05 9.93 12.63
C SER A 181 -2.50 8.77 13.45
N LEU A 182 -3.13 7.58 13.37
CA LEU A 182 -2.62 6.40 14.07
C LEU A 182 -1.22 5.99 13.59
N HIS A 183 -0.99 5.95 12.27
CA HIS A 183 0.32 5.65 11.72
C HIS A 183 1.37 6.62 12.25
N THR A 184 1.11 7.93 12.23
CA THR A 184 2.02 8.94 12.77
C THR A 184 2.34 8.70 14.26
N TYR A 185 1.35 8.36 15.08
CA TYR A 185 1.58 8.10 16.51
C TYR A 185 2.45 6.84 16.69
N LEU A 186 2.15 5.77 15.97
CA LEU A 186 2.95 4.53 16.03
C LEU A 186 4.37 4.74 15.50
N SER A 187 4.56 5.47 14.40
CA SER A 187 5.90 5.78 13.87
C SER A 187 6.77 6.58 14.83
N ALA A 188 6.18 7.28 15.81
CA ALA A 188 6.91 8.00 16.85
C ALA A 188 7.24 7.13 18.08
N HIS A 189 6.67 5.93 18.20
CA HIS A 189 6.89 5.07 19.35
C HIS A 189 8.29 4.42 19.29
N PRO A 190 9.07 4.39 20.40
CA PRO A 190 10.46 3.90 20.38
C PRO A 190 10.61 2.42 20.03
N GLN A 191 9.56 1.62 20.21
CA GLN A 191 9.53 0.20 19.81
C GLN A 191 8.94 -0.04 18.42
N ILE A 192 8.71 1.00 17.61
CA ILE A 192 8.17 0.87 16.26
C ILE A 192 9.08 1.58 15.28
N GLN A 193 9.38 0.90 14.17
CA GLN A 193 10.00 1.51 13.00
C GLN A 193 9.20 1.12 11.77
N THR A 194 8.44 2.04 11.19
CA THR A 194 7.60 1.80 10.00
C THR A 194 8.39 1.99 8.71
N ALA A 195 7.78 1.60 7.57
CA ALA A 195 8.26 2.04 6.27
C ALA A 195 8.33 3.58 6.21
N PRO A 196 9.31 4.18 5.50
CA PRO A 196 9.40 5.64 5.34
C PRO A 196 8.20 6.24 4.60
N THR A 197 7.64 5.46 3.67
CA THR A 197 6.50 5.84 2.85
C THR A 197 5.24 5.18 3.41
N LYS A 198 4.22 5.99 3.71
CA LYS A 198 2.89 5.50 4.07
C LYS A 198 2.16 5.01 2.80
N GLU A 199 1.26 4.04 2.98
CA GLU A 199 0.42 3.47 1.92
C GLU A 199 1.27 2.78 0.85
N LEU A 200 1.86 1.63 1.22
CA LEU A 200 2.66 0.83 0.30
C LEU A 200 1.80 0.23 -0.82
N HIS A 201 0.49 0.06 -0.60
CA HIS A 201 -0.47 -0.50 -1.58
C HIS A 201 -0.08 -1.90 -2.11
N TYR A 202 0.78 -2.62 -1.38
CA TYR A 202 1.26 -3.93 -1.80
C TYR A 202 0.14 -4.95 -1.94
N PHE A 203 -0.78 -5.01 -0.97
CA PHE A 203 -1.89 -5.97 -1.02
C PHE A 203 -3.02 -5.59 -2.00
N THR A 204 -2.95 -4.40 -2.61
CA THR A 204 -3.95 -3.90 -3.58
C THR A 204 -3.35 -3.80 -4.98
N ASP A 205 -2.70 -2.69 -5.30
CA ASP A 205 -2.34 -2.32 -6.68
C ASP A 205 -0.88 -2.68 -7.02
N ARG A 206 -0.13 -3.18 -6.03
CA ARG A 206 1.32 -3.42 -6.17
C ARG A 206 1.71 -4.86 -5.83
N PHE A 207 0.74 -5.78 -5.78
CA PHE A 207 1.00 -7.16 -5.39
C PHE A 207 1.96 -7.87 -6.36
N ALA A 208 1.80 -7.60 -7.66
CA ALA A 208 2.66 -8.12 -8.72
C ALA A 208 4.14 -7.69 -8.60
N ARG A 209 4.45 -6.64 -7.81
CA ARG A 209 5.84 -6.26 -7.52
C ARG A 209 6.57 -7.31 -6.65
N GLY A 210 5.83 -8.23 -6.04
CA GLY A 210 6.39 -9.36 -5.31
C GLY A 210 6.85 -9.03 -3.90
N ARG A 211 7.07 -10.07 -3.10
CA ARG A 211 7.38 -9.98 -1.68
C ARG A 211 8.69 -9.25 -1.40
N ASP A 212 9.69 -9.40 -2.26
CA ASP A 212 10.98 -8.75 -2.06
C ASP A 212 10.90 -7.24 -2.21
N TRP A 213 10.11 -6.76 -3.18
CA TRP A 213 9.82 -5.33 -3.29
C TRP A 213 9.15 -4.83 -2.01
N TYR A 214 8.17 -5.58 -1.49
CA TYR A 214 7.45 -5.21 -0.27
C TYR A 214 8.34 -5.15 0.97
N LEU A 215 9.10 -6.22 1.25
CA LEU A 215 10.01 -6.28 2.39
C LEU A 215 11.13 -5.24 2.28
N GLY A 216 11.54 -4.89 1.06
CA GLY A 216 12.50 -3.82 0.78
C GLY A 216 12.04 -2.42 1.18
N GLN A 217 10.74 -2.20 1.41
CA GLN A 217 10.19 -0.90 1.84
C GLN A 217 10.39 -0.62 3.33
N PHE A 218 10.72 -1.63 4.12
CA PHE A 218 10.86 -1.52 5.57
C PHE A 218 12.30 -1.21 5.99
N PRO A 219 12.50 -0.68 7.22
CA PRO A 219 13.82 -0.51 7.78
C PRO A 219 14.62 -1.82 7.75
N ARG A 220 15.84 -1.75 7.23
CA ARG A 220 16.67 -2.93 6.97
C ARG A 220 17.14 -3.66 8.23
N ASP A 221 17.36 -2.90 9.30
CA ASP A 221 17.96 -3.36 10.54
C ASP A 221 17.05 -2.99 11.72
N LEU A 222 16.22 -3.95 12.14
CA LEU A 222 15.32 -3.78 13.27
C LEU A 222 16.00 -4.27 14.55
N PRO A 223 16.14 -3.43 15.59
CA PRO A 223 16.55 -3.88 16.91
C PRO A 223 15.63 -4.99 17.44
N ALA A 224 16.17 -5.88 18.27
CA ALA A 224 15.38 -6.90 18.95
C ALA A 224 14.28 -6.24 19.80
N GLY A 225 13.04 -6.70 19.63
CA GLY A 225 11.88 -6.14 20.32
C GLY A 225 11.27 -4.89 19.67
N THR A 226 11.80 -4.43 18.53
CA THR A 226 11.17 -3.41 17.68
C THR A 226 10.22 -4.07 16.69
N LEU A 227 9.01 -3.54 16.59
CA LEU A 227 8.01 -3.93 15.60
C LEU A 227 8.10 -3.07 14.35
N THR A 228 7.67 -3.61 13.22
CA THR A 228 7.49 -2.88 11.99
C THR A 228 6.12 -3.16 11.38
N GLY A 229 5.62 -2.20 10.62
CA GLY A 229 4.30 -2.29 10.00
C GLY A 229 4.07 -1.15 9.03
N GLU A 230 2.93 -1.21 8.35
CA GLU A 230 2.49 -0.20 7.39
C GLU A 230 1.00 0.14 7.56
N ALA A 231 0.55 1.13 6.81
CA ALA A 231 -0.86 1.51 6.74
C ALA A 231 -1.27 1.65 5.28
N SER A 232 -2.18 0.80 4.81
CA SER A 232 -2.76 0.84 3.46
C SER A 232 -4.29 0.72 3.55
N PRO A 233 -5.01 1.82 3.82
CA PRO A 233 -6.42 1.79 4.23
C PRO A 233 -7.41 1.27 3.19
N TYR A 234 -7.00 1.20 1.92
CA TYR A 234 -7.78 0.59 0.85
C TYR A 234 -7.91 -0.93 1.04
N ALA A 235 -6.94 -1.57 1.71
CA ALA A 235 -6.90 -3.01 1.90
C ALA A 235 -8.21 -3.55 2.49
N LEU A 236 -8.80 -2.89 3.48
CA LEU A 236 -10.05 -3.33 4.13
C LEU A 236 -11.17 -3.64 3.12
N PHE A 237 -11.29 -2.83 2.07
CA PHE A 237 -12.34 -2.96 1.05
C PHE A 237 -11.93 -3.80 -0.17
N HIS A 238 -10.64 -3.86 -0.48
CA HIS A 238 -10.15 -4.52 -1.69
C HIS A 238 -10.38 -6.05 -1.63
N PRO A 239 -11.04 -6.66 -2.63
CA PRO A 239 -11.51 -8.05 -2.56
C PRO A 239 -10.38 -9.07 -2.40
N LEU A 240 -9.21 -8.83 -3.00
CA LEU A 240 -8.07 -9.74 -2.94
C LEU A 240 -7.12 -9.49 -1.74
N ALA A 241 -7.24 -8.35 -1.06
CA ALA A 241 -6.27 -7.96 -0.04
C ALA A 241 -6.22 -8.91 1.17
N PRO A 242 -7.37 -9.43 1.70
CA PRO A 242 -7.34 -10.39 2.81
C PRO A 242 -6.47 -11.61 2.51
N ARG A 243 -6.66 -12.23 1.33
CA ARG A 243 -5.92 -13.42 0.91
C ARG A 243 -4.43 -13.12 0.71
N ARG A 244 -4.11 -12.04 0.00
CA ARG A 244 -2.73 -11.62 -0.27
C ARG A 244 -1.95 -11.33 1.01
N LEU A 245 -2.60 -10.67 1.97
CA LEU A 245 -2.01 -10.40 3.28
C LEU A 245 -1.82 -11.69 4.06
N HIS A 246 -2.79 -12.61 4.06
CA HIS A 246 -2.66 -13.90 4.74
C HIS A 246 -1.51 -14.75 4.17
N GLU A 247 -1.33 -14.76 2.84
CA GLU A 247 -0.22 -15.46 2.18
C GLU A 247 1.15 -14.84 2.50
N THR A 248 1.21 -13.54 2.74
CA THR A 248 2.48 -12.81 2.99
C THR A 248 2.85 -12.75 4.47
N ALA A 249 1.86 -12.52 5.34
CA ALA A 249 2.03 -12.18 6.75
C ALA A 249 0.87 -12.77 7.59
N PRO A 250 0.76 -14.11 7.68
CA PRO A 250 -0.37 -14.78 8.33
C PRO A 250 -0.47 -14.48 9.84
N GLU A 251 0.63 -14.11 10.48
CA GLU A 251 0.70 -13.79 11.92
C GLU A 251 0.56 -12.28 12.21
N ALA A 252 0.43 -11.44 11.18
CA ALA A 252 0.33 -9.99 11.38
C ALA A 252 -0.91 -9.61 12.20
N LYS A 253 -0.74 -8.59 13.05
CA LYS A 253 -1.83 -7.93 13.77
C LYS A 253 -2.47 -6.87 12.87
N LEU A 254 -3.77 -6.93 12.70
CA LEU A 254 -4.53 -6.05 11.80
C LEU A 254 -5.28 -5.01 12.62
N ILE A 255 -5.14 -3.74 12.24
CA ILE A 255 -5.81 -2.63 12.92
C ILE A 255 -6.80 -1.96 11.97
N VAL A 256 -8.02 -1.75 12.44
CA VAL A 256 -9.13 -1.14 11.71
C VAL A 256 -9.69 0.04 12.50
N LEU A 257 -9.69 1.23 11.90
CA LEU A 257 -10.43 2.39 12.39
C LEU A 257 -11.68 2.60 11.53
N LEU A 258 -12.83 2.26 12.08
CA LEU A 258 -14.11 2.48 11.45
C LEU A 258 -14.65 3.86 11.85
N ARG A 259 -15.33 4.55 10.94
CA ARG A 259 -15.95 5.86 11.14
C ARG A 259 -17.40 5.79 10.73
N ASN A 260 -18.27 6.67 11.25
CA ASN A 260 -19.63 6.81 10.74
C ASN A 260 -19.63 6.76 9.20
N PRO A 261 -20.33 5.80 8.58
CA PRO A 261 -20.18 5.52 7.15
C PRO A 261 -20.66 6.69 6.28
N ILE A 262 -21.61 7.50 6.75
CA ILE A 262 -22.07 8.73 6.09
C ILE A 262 -20.93 9.75 6.05
N ASP A 263 -20.32 10.04 7.20
CA ASP A 263 -19.25 11.01 7.30
C ASP A 263 -17.98 10.54 6.57
N ARG A 264 -17.72 9.22 6.56
CA ARG A 264 -16.65 8.60 5.79
C ARG A 264 -16.87 8.76 4.30
N ALA A 265 -18.07 8.45 3.79
CA ALA A 265 -18.43 8.57 2.38
C ALA A 265 -18.29 10.02 1.90
N TYR A 266 -18.87 10.96 2.65
CA TYR A 266 -18.80 12.38 2.28
C TYR A 266 -17.36 12.92 2.37
N SER A 267 -16.60 12.50 3.38
CA SER A 267 -15.19 12.84 3.48
C SER A 267 -14.33 12.28 2.34
N HIS A 268 -14.71 11.16 1.75
CA HIS A 268 -14.03 10.55 0.61
C HIS A 268 -14.39 11.32 -0.67
N TYR A 269 -15.67 11.62 -0.88
CA TYR A 269 -16.11 12.51 -1.96
C TYR A 269 -15.35 13.84 -1.98
N LEU A 270 -15.25 14.53 -0.83
CA LEU A 270 -14.53 15.81 -0.75
C LEU A 270 -13.04 15.68 -1.11
N LEU A 271 -12.42 14.54 -0.80
CA LEU A 271 -11.02 14.26 -1.18
C LEU A 271 -10.86 14.16 -2.69
N GLU A 272 -11.70 13.36 -3.35
CA GLU A 272 -11.61 13.19 -4.81
C GLU A 272 -12.02 14.48 -5.55
N ARG A 273 -12.96 15.27 -5.01
CA ARG A 273 -13.25 16.63 -5.50
C ARG A 273 -12.05 17.56 -5.42
N ALA A 274 -11.35 17.56 -4.29
CA ALA A 274 -10.17 18.41 -4.10
C ALA A 274 -9.00 18.03 -5.02
N ARG A 275 -8.94 16.76 -5.46
CA ARG A 275 -7.95 16.28 -6.44
C ARG A 275 -8.33 16.57 -7.89
N GLY A 276 -9.59 16.89 -8.16
CA GLY A 276 -10.11 17.08 -9.51
C GLY A 276 -10.69 15.82 -10.15
N ASP A 277 -10.70 14.68 -9.43
CA ASP A 277 -11.09 13.37 -9.96
C ASP A 277 -12.61 13.19 -10.01
N GLU A 278 -13.36 13.87 -9.13
CA GLU A 278 -14.83 13.78 -9.10
C GLU A 278 -15.50 14.97 -9.80
N PRO A 279 -16.06 14.80 -11.01
CA PRO A 279 -16.72 15.89 -11.72
C PRO A 279 -18.11 16.24 -11.14
N PHE A 280 -18.76 15.34 -10.43
CA PHE A 280 -20.15 15.51 -10.00
C PHE A 280 -20.32 16.16 -8.62
N ASP A 281 -21.48 16.77 -8.38
CA ASP A 281 -21.92 17.06 -7.01
C ASP A 281 -22.12 15.73 -6.23
N PHE A 282 -22.23 15.81 -4.90
CA PHE A 282 -22.28 14.61 -4.08
C PHE A 282 -23.47 13.70 -4.42
N SER A 283 -24.67 14.25 -4.64
CA SER A 283 -25.85 13.44 -4.95
C SER A 283 -25.67 12.70 -6.27
N SER A 284 -25.27 13.43 -7.31
CA SER A 284 -25.03 12.89 -8.64
C SER A 284 -23.88 11.87 -8.64
N ALA A 285 -22.86 12.06 -7.80
CA ALA A 285 -21.77 11.11 -7.61
C ALA A 285 -22.26 9.79 -6.98
N LEU A 286 -23.17 9.85 -6.00
CA LEU A 286 -23.78 8.65 -5.42
C LEU A 286 -24.64 7.89 -6.43
N ASP A 287 -25.41 8.61 -7.25
CA ASP A 287 -26.26 7.98 -8.27
C ASP A 287 -25.40 7.33 -9.38
N ALA A 288 -24.23 7.90 -9.68
CA ALA A 288 -23.27 7.34 -10.63
C ALA A 288 -22.45 6.16 -10.08
N GLU A 289 -22.28 6.06 -8.75
CA GLU A 289 -21.43 5.04 -8.11
C GLU A 289 -21.81 3.61 -8.53
N ALA A 290 -23.10 3.26 -8.50
CA ALA A 290 -23.55 1.92 -8.85
C ALA A 290 -23.19 1.53 -10.29
N VAL A 291 -23.25 2.48 -11.22
CA VAL A 291 -22.87 2.26 -12.62
C VAL A 291 -21.35 2.16 -12.76
N ARG A 292 -20.60 3.05 -12.08
CA ARG A 292 -19.13 3.05 -12.09
C ARG A 292 -18.52 1.75 -11.52
N LEU A 293 -19.17 1.16 -10.52
CA LEU A 293 -18.68 -0.05 -9.84
C LEU A 293 -19.18 -1.36 -10.48
N ALA A 294 -20.07 -1.29 -11.46
CA ALA A 294 -20.70 -2.48 -12.04
C ALA A 294 -19.64 -3.40 -12.69
N GLY A 295 -19.45 -4.59 -12.11
CA GLY A 295 -18.50 -5.60 -12.62
C GLY A 295 -17.04 -5.39 -12.19
N GLU A 296 -16.71 -4.28 -11.55
CA GLU A 296 -15.32 -3.95 -11.16
C GLU A 296 -14.75 -4.95 -10.15
N GLU A 297 -15.51 -5.34 -9.12
CA GLU A 297 -15.06 -6.34 -8.15
C GLU A 297 -14.84 -7.71 -8.79
N ALA A 298 -15.70 -8.11 -9.73
CA ALA A 298 -15.55 -9.36 -10.47
C ALA A 298 -14.31 -9.33 -11.39
N ALA A 299 -14.04 -8.19 -12.04
CA ALA A 299 -12.84 -7.99 -12.85
C ALA A 299 -11.57 -8.06 -12.00
N LEU A 300 -11.55 -7.41 -10.83
CA LEU A 300 -10.45 -7.48 -9.86
C LEU A 300 -10.18 -8.93 -9.42
N MET A 301 -11.22 -9.71 -9.16
CA MET A 301 -11.05 -11.11 -8.76
C MET A 301 -10.61 -12.03 -9.91
N ALA A 302 -11.05 -11.75 -11.14
CA ALA A 302 -10.72 -12.56 -12.31
C ALA A 302 -9.29 -12.33 -12.83
N ASN A 303 -8.77 -11.12 -12.67
CA ASN A 303 -7.42 -10.76 -13.10
C ASN A 303 -6.65 -10.08 -11.92
N PRO A 304 -5.74 -10.80 -11.25
CA PRO A 304 -4.96 -10.25 -10.14
C PRO A 304 -4.11 -9.02 -10.47
N ASP A 305 -3.79 -8.79 -11.75
CA ASP A 305 -3.00 -7.64 -12.22
C ASP A 305 -3.89 -6.48 -12.71
N TYR A 306 -5.22 -6.65 -12.68
CA TYR A 306 -6.16 -5.58 -13.04
C TYR A 306 -6.28 -4.57 -11.90
N HIS A 307 -6.24 -3.29 -12.25
CA HIS A 307 -6.45 -2.17 -11.32
C HIS A 307 -7.75 -1.45 -11.70
N SER A 308 -8.57 -1.16 -10.70
CA SER A 308 -9.86 -0.47 -10.87
C SER A 308 -9.82 0.90 -10.21
N ASP A 309 -9.65 1.93 -11.03
CA ASP A 309 -9.78 3.33 -10.57
C ASP A 309 -11.18 3.60 -10.01
N PRO A 310 -12.29 3.13 -10.63
CA PRO A 310 -13.61 3.34 -10.05
C PRO A 310 -13.79 2.71 -8.67
N HIS A 311 -13.33 1.48 -8.48
CA HIS A 311 -13.43 0.80 -7.19
C HIS A 311 -12.56 1.47 -6.12
N LYS A 312 -11.39 1.98 -6.49
CA LYS A 312 -10.49 2.67 -5.56
C LYS A 312 -10.98 4.07 -5.19
N HIS A 313 -11.37 4.87 -6.19
CA HIS A 313 -11.61 6.31 -6.04
C HIS A 313 -13.09 6.67 -5.86
N PHE A 314 -14.03 5.96 -6.49
CA PHE A 314 -15.44 6.35 -6.54
C PHE A 314 -16.39 5.46 -5.71
N SER A 315 -15.84 4.63 -4.80
CA SER A 315 -16.62 3.79 -3.87
C SER A 315 -17.00 4.52 -2.57
N TYR A 316 -17.97 5.43 -2.65
CA TYR A 316 -18.41 6.25 -1.52
C TYR A 316 -19.38 5.50 -0.60
N VAL A 317 -20.43 4.88 -1.11
CA VAL A 317 -21.41 4.16 -0.30
C VAL A 317 -21.01 2.70 -0.13
N ALA A 318 -20.54 2.05 -1.19
CA ALA A 318 -20.19 0.62 -1.18
C ALA A 318 -19.15 0.29 -0.10
N ARG A 319 -18.14 1.15 0.05
CA ARG A 319 -17.06 1.02 1.05
C ARG A 319 -17.53 1.31 2.49
N GLY A 320 -18.74 1.82 2.69
CA GLY A 320 -19.36 1.98 4.00
C GLY A 320 -19.99 0.69 4.54
N ASP A 321 -20.14 -0.36 3.73
CA ASP A 321 -20.60 -1.67 4.20
C ASP A 321 -19.47 -2.42 4.90
N TYR A 322 -19.19 -2.05 6.15
CA TYR A 322 -18.07 -2.61 6.91
C TYR A 322 -18.29 -4.06 7.32
N ALA A 323 -19.55 -4.50 7.50
CA ALA A 323 -19.84 -5.87 7.89
C ALA A 323 -19.37 -6.86 6.82
N SER A 324 -19.79 -6.64 5.57
CA SER A 324 -19.37 -7.44 4.41
C SER A 324 -17.85 -7.43 4.23
N GLN A 325 -17.20 -6.29 4.49
CA GLN A 325 -15.74 -6.20 4.45
C GLN A 325 -15.09 -7.07 5.53
N LEU A 326 -15.49 -6.92 6.79
CA LEU A 326 -14.90 -7.62 7.93
C LEU A 326 -15.15 -9.13 7.90
N GLU A 327 -16.29 -9.59 7.38
CA GLU A 327 -16.57 -11.01 7.19
C GLU A 327 -15.49 -11.69 6.31
N ARG A 328 -15.02 -11.02 5.25
CA ARG A 328 -13.91 -11.51 4.40
C ARG A 328 -12.60 -11.62 5.16
N TRP A 329 -12.34 -10.71 6.10
CA TRP A 329 -11.15 -10.74 6.93
C TRP A 329 -11.23 -11.83 8.01
N PHE A 330 -12.36 -11.95 8.70
CA PHE A 330 -12.57 -12.98 9.74
C PHE A 330 -12.58 -14.41 9.17
N ALA A 331 -12.88 -14.59 7.87
CA ALA A 331 -12.75 -15.88 7.21
C ALA A 331 -11.30 -16.39 7.11
N LEU A 332 -10.30 -15.51 7.19
CA LEU A 332 -8.88 -15.84 7.02
C LEU A 332 -8.04 -15.58 8.28
N PHE A 333 -8.46 -14.62 9.10
CA PHE A 333 -7.74 -14.22 10.30
C PHE A 333 -8.60 -14.45 11.55
N PRO A 334 -8.04 -15.04 12.61
CA PRO A 334 -8.76 -15.18 13.87
C PRO A 334 -9.01 -13.79 14.46
N SER A 335 -10.15 -13.63 15.16
CA SER A 335 -10.56 -12.35 15.74
C SER A 335 -9.50 -11.71 16.66
N ARG A 336 -8.69 -12.52 17.36
CA ARG A 336 -7.57 -12.03 18.18
C ARG A 336 -6.48 -11.28 17.40
N GLN A 337 -6.42 -11.43 16.08
CA GLN A 337 -5.50 -10.69 15.20
C GLN A 337 -6.14 -9.42 14.64
N LEU A 338 -7.39 -9.08 14.98
CA LEU A 338 -8.03 -7.85 14.53
C LEU A 338 -8.36 -6.96 15.73
N LEU A 339 -7.83 -5.74 15.72
CA LEU A 339 -8.28 -4.66 16.60
C LEU A 339 -9.16 -3.69 15.81
N ILE A 340 -10.43 -3.62 16.19
CA ILE A 340 -11.41 -2.72 15.58
C ILE A 340 -11.69 -1.58 16.54
N LEU A 341 -11.49 -0.36 16.07
CA LEU A 341 -11.64 0.88 16.81
C LEU A 341 -12.67 1.78 16.13
N ARG A 342 -13.40 2.53 16.96
CA ARG A 342 -14.25 3.63 16.50
C ARG A 342 -13.39 4.90 16.37
N SER A 343 -13.42 5.54 15.20
CA SER A 343 -12.61 6.72 14.89
C SER A 343 -12.97 7.90 15.78
N GLU A 344 -14.25 8.07 16.07
CA GLU A 344 -14.79 9.10 16.96
C GLU A 344 -14.20 8.96 18.37
N ASP A 345 -14.07 7.73 18.86
CA ASP A 345 -13.46 7.44 20.16
C ASP A 345 -11.95 7.63 20.14
N PHE A 346 -11.31 7.25 19.02
CA PHE A 346 -9.90 7.47 18.80
C PHE A 346 -9.53 8.96 18.90
N TYR A 347 -10.34 9.86 18.35
CA TYR A 347 -10.09 11.30 18.46
C TYR A 347 -10.55 11.90 19.79
N ALA A 348 -11.67 11.45 20.36
CA ALA A 348 -12.16 11.96 21.64
C ALA A 348 -11.30 11.52 22.83
N ARG A 349 -10.67 10.35 22.74
CA ARG A 349 -9.92 9.69 23.81
C ARG A 349 -8.61 9.10 23.27
N THR A 350 -7.79 9.94 22.66
CA THR A 350 -6.58 9.51 21.93
C THR A 350 -5.64 8.67 22.77
N ALA A 351 -5.29 9.13 23.98
CA ALA A 351 -4.41 8.38 24.88
C ALA A 351 -4.96 6.98 25.22
N GLY A 352 -6.25 6.89 25.54
CA GLY A 352 -6.89 5.61 25.86
C GLY A 352 -6.99 4.66 24.67
N SER A 353 -7.23 5.21 23.47
CA SER A 353 -7.28 4.40 22.24
C SER A 353 -5.89 3.95 21.81
N LEU A 354 -4.87 4.80 21.95
CA LEU A 354 -3.48 4.43 21.68
C LEU A 354 -2.99 3.36 22.67
N ALA A 355 -3.32 3.47 23.96
CA ALA A 355 -3.00 2.44 24.94
C ALA A 355 -3.61 1.07 24.60
N ARG A 356 -4.82 1.04 23.99
CA ARG A 356 -5.41 -0.20 23.47
C ARG A 356 -4.64 -0.75 22.28
N VAL A 357 -4.14 0.11 21.39
CA VAL A 357 -3.29 -0.30 20.27
C VAL A 357 -1.94 -0.81 20.77
N GLU A 358 -1.29 -0.11 21.70
CA GLU A 358 -0.02 -0.51 22.32
C GLU A 358 -0.15 -1.87 23.01
N ALA A 359 -1.21 -2.06 23.81
CA ALA A 359 -1.51 -3.34 24.44
C ALA A 359 -1.79 -4.45 23.41
N PHE A 360 -2.55 -4.15 22.36
CA PHE A 360 -2.82 -5.10 21.28
C PHE A 360 -1.55 -5.49 20.54
N LEU A 361 -0.63 -4.55 20.30
CA LEU A 361 0.67 -4.80 19.68
C LEU A 361 1.69 -5.41 20.65
N GLU A 362 1.39 -5.50 21.94
CA GLU A 362 2.28 -5.99 23.00
C GLU A 362 3.56 -5.16 23.15
N ILE A 363 3.43 -3.84 23.02
CA ILE A 363 4.51 -2.87 23.27
C ILE A 363 4.27 -2.10 24.57
N ALA A 364 5.32 -1.48 25.10
CA ALA A 364 5.21 -0.67 26.31
C ALA A 364 4.27 0.51 26.08
N PRO A 365 3.48 0.92 27.09
CA PRO A 365 2.71 2.14 26.99
C PRO A 365 3.66 3.35 27.07
N GLY A 366 3.40 4.39 26.29
CA GLY A 366 4.11 5.66 26.47
C GLY A 366 4.59 6.35 25.20
N THR A 367 3.79 6.35 24.14
CA THR A 367 4.06 7.27 23.02
C THR A 367 3.93 8.73 23.49
N ASP A 368 5.06 9.43 23.68
CA ASP A 368 5.07 10.86 23.99
C ASP A 368 4.96 11.68 22.70
N VAL A 369 3.73 11.83 22.20
CA VAL A 369 3.41 12.65 21.02
C VAL A 369 2.25 13.60 21.28
N PRO A 370 2.32 14.83 20.75
CA PRO A 370 1.16 15.70 20.72
C PRO A 370 0.08 15.06 19.84
N TYR A 371 -1.09 14.82 20.43
CA TYR A 371 -2.24 14.27 19.69
C TYR A 371 -2.84 15.34 18.77
N VAL A 372 -2.26 15.47 17.58
CA VAL A 372 -2.79 16.33 16.51
C VAL A 372 -3.57 15.46 15.54
N ALA A 373 -4.81 15.85 15.23
CA ALA A 373 -5.60 15.18 14.20
C ALA A 373 -5.04 15.56 12.82
N HIS A 374 -4.68 14.58 12.00
CA HIS A 374 -4.18 14.79 10.64
C HIS A 374 -5.30 14.58 9.60
N ASN A 375 -5.24 15.31 8.49
CA ASN A 375 -6.11 15.17 7.32
C ASN A 375 -7.62 15.38 7.60
N ARG A 376 -7.97 16.31 8.50
CA ARG A 376 -9.37 16.74 8.66
C ARG A 376 -9.85 17.33 7.34
N SER A 377 -10.98 16.85 6.83
CA SER A 377 -11.58 17.44 5.63
C SER A 377 -12.06 18.85 5.94
N ASP A 378 -11.62 19.82 5.15
CA ASP A 378 -12.22 21.15 5.11
C ASP A 378 -13.24 21.14 3.95
N GLY A 379 -14.51 21.40 4.26
CA GLY A 379 -15.60 21.37 3.29
C GLY A 379 -16.94 21.77 3.90
N PRO A 380 -17.96 22.05 3.07
CA PRO A 380 -19.28 22.41 3.57
C PRO A 380 -19.89 21.26 4.39
N ALA A 381 -20.81 21.59 5.29
CA ALA A 381 -21.55 20.57 6.01
C ALA A 381 -22.47 19.78 5.06
N LEU A 382 -22.63 18.48 5.31
CA LEU A 382 -23.58 17.67 4.57
C LEU A 382 -25.01 18.13 4.83
N ALA A 383 -25.80 18.32 3.77
CA ALA A 383 -27.19 18.73 3.88
C ALA A 383 -28.01 17.70 4.69
N PRO A 384 -28.92 18.13 5.60
CA PRO A 384 -29.70 17.22 6.44
C PRO A 384 -30.46 16.14 5.66
N ALA A 385 -31.16 16.51 4.58
CA ALA A 385 -31.89 15.55 3.75
C ALA A 385 -31.00 14.46 3.11
N MET A 386 -29.74 14.79 2.78
CA MET A 386 -28.79 13.80 2.27
C MET A 386 -28.28 12.89 3.39
N ARG A 387 -28.09 13.42 4.60
CA ARG A 387 -27.76 12.62 5.78
C ARG A 387 -28.89 11.64 6.09
N ASP A 388 -30.15 12.08 6.03
CA ASP A 388 -31.32 11.21 6.27
C ASP A 388 -31.38 10.07 5.24
N ARG A 389 -31.25 10.38 3.94
CA ARG A 389 -31.19 9.37 2.85
C ARG A 389 -30.09 8.34 3.08
N LEU A 390 -28.89 8.78 3.49
CA LEU A 390 -27.78 7.87 3.78
C LEU A 390 -27.96 7.11 5.09
N GLY A 391 -28.65 7.70 6.07
CA GLY A 391 -29.06 7.03 7.31
C GLY A 391 -29.95 5.83 7.03
N GLU A 392 -31.01 6.02 6.25
CA GLU A 392 -31.88 4.91 5.80
C GLU A 392 -31.10 3.81 5.07
N HIS A 393 -30.12 4.20 4.24
CA HIS A 393 -29.28 3.25 3.52
C HIS A 393 -28.35 2.44 4.46
N PHE A 394 -27.72 3.10 5.44
CA PHE A 394 -26.74 2.45 6.31
C PHE A 394 -27.35 1.79 7.54
N ALA A 395 -28.56 2.14 7.97
CA ALA A 395 -29.22 1.53 9.13
C ALA A 395 -29.17 -0.02 9.15
N PRO A 396 -29.61 -0.75 8.10
CA PRO A 396 -29.51 -2.22 8.10
C PRO A 396 -28.06 -2.73 8.09
N ARG A 397 -27.11 -1.98 7.52
CA ARG A 397 -25.69 -2.34 7.47
C ARG A 397 -25.00 -2.11 8.81
N ASN A 398 -25.35 -1.03 9.50
CA ASN A 398 -24.87 -0.71 10.85
C ASN A 398 -25.41 -1.72 11.87
N ALA A 399 -26.68 -2.10 11.77
CA ALA A 399 -27.24 -3.17 12.59
C ALA A 399 -26.48 -4.50 12.39
N ARG A 400 -26.24 -4.88 11.13
CA ARG A 400 -25.45 -6.07 10.81
C ARG A 400 -24.00 -5.99 11.32
N LEU A 401 -23.39 -4.81 11.24
CA LEU A 401 -22.06 -4.55 11.79
C LEU A 401 -22.04 -4.69 13.31
N ALA A 402 -23.03 -4.15 14.01
CA ALA A 402 -23.13 -4.24 15.46
C ALA A 402 -23.25 -5.70 15.93
N GLU A 403 -24.05 -6.52 15.23
CA GLU A 403 -24.11 -7.97 15.45
C GLU A 403 -22.75 -8.63 15.28
N LEU A 404 -22.05 -8.32 14.18
CA LEU A 404 -20.74 -8.90 13.87
C LEU A 404 -19.67 -8.51 14.89
N LEU A 405 -19.70 -7.26 15.37
CA LEU A 405 -18.73 -6.74 16.34
C LEU A 405 -19.04 -7.16 17.78
N GLY A 406 -20.30 -7.49 18.09
CA GLY A 406 -20.77 -7.71 19.45
C GLY A 406 -20.89 -6.42 20.28
N TRP A 407 -20.80 -5.25 19.63
CA TRP A 407 -21.01 -3.93 20.23
C TRP A 407 -21.53 -2.96 19.18
N ASP A 408 -22.32 -1.99 19.62
CA ASP A 408 -22.93 -0.98 18.74
C ASP A 408 -21.99 0.23 18.55
N PRO A 409 -21.61 0.57 17.30
CA PRO A 409 -20.88 1.79 17.02
C PRO A 409 -21.63 3.10 17.28
N GLY A 410 -22.96 3.08 17.40
CA GLY A 410 -23.79 4.26 17.65
C GLY A 410 -23.85 5.22 16.46
N TRP A 411 -24.10 4.67 15.26
CA TRP A 411 -24.18 5.42 14.00
C TRP A 411 -25.56 5.38 13.34
N ASP A 412 -26.58 5.04 14.13
CA ASP A 412 -27.98 5.01 13.69
C ASP A 412 -28.55 6.39 13.37
#